data_AF-A0A1I0NUI8-F1
#
_entry.id   AF-A0A1I0NUI8-F1
#
_cell.length_a   1.000
_cell.length_b   1.000
_cell.length_c   1.000
_cell.angle_alpha   90.00
_cell.angle_beta   90.00
_cell.angle_gamma   90.00
#
_symmetry.space_group_name_H-M   'P 1'
#
loop_
_entity.id
_entity.type
_entity.pdbx_description
1 polymer ?
#
loop_
_entity_poly.entity_id
_entity_poly.type
_entity_poly.pdbx_seq_one_letter_code
_entity_poly.pdbx_strand_id
1 'polypeptide(L)'
;MKRELGIARCGLACCLCSENVICKGCRRDGFKELSWCKNADFCEVRRCGIDKNVAACCECAPADCRKGLFAEKIKPRAFSEFAKRYGVEELLDCLERNEKAGIVYHREGIMGDYDDFDDLEELISFIKTGRK
;
A
#
# COMPACT_ATOMS: atom_id res chain seq x y z
N MET A 1 7.25 12.34 -1.14
CA MET A 1 6.18 11.46 -1.67
C MET A 1 6.00 11.71 -3.16
N LYS A 2 5.93 10.64 -3.97
CA LYS A 2 5.60 10.66 -5.41
C LYS A 2 4.11 10.38 -5.61
N ARG A 3 3.26 11.41 -5.47
CA ARG A 3 1.80 11.26 -5.41
C ARG A 3 1.22 10.54 -6.64
N GLU A 4 1.82 10.74 -7.81
CA GLU A 4 1.44 10.12 -9.08
C GLU A 4 1.55 8.59 -9.11
N LEU A 5 2.34 7.99 -8.21
CA LEU A 5 2.44 6.54 -8.03
C LEU A 5 1.31 5.96 -7.16
N GLY A 6 0.69 6.79 -6.32
CA GLY A 6 -0.45 6.45 -5.47
C GLY A 6 -0.24 5.20 -4.61
N ILE A 7 -1.31 4.40 -4.51
CA ILE A 7 -1.37 3.15 -3.75
C ILE A 7 -1.30 1.96 -4.70
N ALA A 8 -0.52 0.94 -4.37
CA ALA A 8 -0.41 -0.31 -5.12
C ALA A 8 -1.75 -1.07 -5.17
N ARG A 9 -1.88 -2.02 -6.11
CA ARG A 9 -3.01 -2.96 -6.16
C ARG A 9 -3.15 -3.72 -4.84
N CYS A 10 -2.03 -4.05 -4.20
CA CYS A 10 -1.97 -4.75 -2.92
C CYS A 10 -2.08 -3.84 -1.68
N GLY A 11 -2.42 -2.56 -1.83
CA GLY A 11 -2.61 -1.66 -0.69
C GLY A 11 -1.36 -0.95 -0.17
N LEU A 12 -0.15 -1.33 -0.61
CA LEU A 12 1.07 -0.63 -0.21
C LEU A 12 1.17 0.79 -0.80
N ALA A 13 1.80 1.72 -0.10
CA ALA A 13 1.99 3.08 -0.59
C ALA A 13 3.21 3.20 -1.54
N CYS A 14 3.00 2.97 -2.83
CA CYS A 14 4.04 3.21 -3.86
C CYS A 14 4.54 4.66 -3.85
N CYS A 15 3.66 5.61 -3.52
CA CYS A 15 3.98 7.02 -3.39
C CYS A 15 5.04 7.34 -2.33
N LEU A 16 5.25 6.49 -1.32
CA LEU A 16 6.27 6.67 -0.28
C LEU A 16 7.52 5.79 -0.47
N CYS A 17 7.55 4.95 -1.50
CA CYS A 17 8.65 4.00 -1.70
C CYS A 17 9.90 4.70 -2.25
N SER A 18 11.01 4.61 -1.51
CA SER A 18 12.34 5.11 -1.89
C SER A 18 13.24 4.05 -2.54
N GLU A 19 12.90 2.76 -2.42
CA GLU A 19 13.77 1.65 -2.81
C GLU A 19 14.12 1.63 -4.30
N ASN A 20 13.30 2.25 -5.15
CA ASN A 20 13.57 2.30 -6.57
C ASN A 20 13.02 3.56 -7.25
N VAL A 21 13.94 4.43 -7.69
CA VAL A 21 13.59 5.70 -8.33
C VAL A 21 12.97 5.56 -9.73
N ILE A 22 13.25 4.47 -10.44
CA ILE A 22 12.71 4.20 -11.80
C ILE A 22 11.38 3.43 -11.77
N CYS A 23 10.91 3.01 -10.59
CA CYS A 23 9.65 2.29 -10.46
C CYS A 23 8.45 3.18 -10.83
N LYS A 24 7.63 2.72 -11.78
CA LYS A 24 6.40 3.41 -12.24
C LYS A 24 5.13 2.97 -11.48
N GLY A 25 5.26 2.08 -10.48
CA GLY A 25 4.14 1.51 -9.71
C GLY A 25 3.39 0.40 -10.44
N CYS A 26 2.72 -0.48 -9.68
CA CYS A 26 2.08 -1.69 -10.22
C CYS A 26 0.70 -1.46 -10.85
N ARG A 27 0.05 -0.31 -10.64
CA ARG A 27 -1.25 0.01 -11.27
C ARG A 27 -1.12 0.25 -12.77
N ARG A 28 -0.03 0.87 -13.22
CA ARG A 28 0.20 1.29 -14.63
C ARG A 28 0.83 0.19 -15.49
N ASP A 29 0.77 -1.07 -15.07
CA ASP A 29 1.58 -2.16 -15.64
C ASP A 29 3.09 -1.85 -15.72
N GLY A 30 3.57 -0.84 -14.96
CA GLY A 30 4.95 -0.38 -14.95
C GLY A 30 5.97 -1.45 -14.54
N PHE A 31 5.48 -2.60 -14.06
CA PHE A 31 6.26 -3.78 -13.75
C PHE A 31 6.78 -4.53 -14.98
N LYS A 32 6.12 -4.44 -16.14
CA LYS A 32 6.49 -5.20 -17.35
C LYS A 32 7.87 -4.81 -17.89
N GLU A 33 8.30 -3.58 -17.59
CA GLU A 33 9.60 -3.03 -17.99
C GLU A 33 10.66 -3.13 -16.89
N LEU A 34 10.32 -3.64 -15.69
CA LEU A 34 11.19 -3.61 -14.51
C LEU A 34 11.70 -5.01 -14.17
N SER A 35 13.01 -5.20 -14.30
CA SER A 35 13.75 -6.46 -14.08
C SER A 35 13.66 -7.05 -12.66
N TRP A 36 13.06 -6.36 -11.70
CA TRP A 36 12.87 -6.85 -10.32
C TRP A 36 11.40 -7.14 -9.99
N CYS A 37 10.45 -6.68 -10.80
CA CYS A 37 9.06 -7.14 -10.71
C CYS A 37 8.86 -8.45 -11.50
N LYS A 38 9.88 -9.33 -11.45
CA LYS A 38 9.90 -10.67 -12.05
C LYS A 38 8.80 -11.58 -11.53
N ASN A 39 8.14 -11.19 -10.44
CA ASN A 39 7.04 -11.91 -9.82
C ASN A 39 5.66 -11.38 -10.20
N ALA A 40 5.53 -10.44 -11.15
CA ALA A 40 4.23 -9.91 -11.53
C ALA A 40 3.28 -10.98 -12.06
N ASP A 41 3.80 -11.97 -12.79
CA ASP A 41 3.03 -13.12 -13.28
C ASP A 41 2.62 -14.08 -12.14
N PHE A 42 3.43 -14.13 -11.07
CA PHE A 42 3.19 -14.94 -9.89
C PHE A 42 2.48 -14.19 -8.75
N CYS A 43 2.20 -12.90 -8.92
CA CYS A 43 1.58 -12.08 -7.89
C CYS A 43 0.12 -12.50 -7.69
N GLU A 44 -0.15 -13.20 -6.58
CA GLU A 44 -1.48 -13.68 -6.24
C GLU A 44 -2.51 -12.54 -6.15
N VAL A 45 -2.12 -11.40 -5.55
CA VAL A 45 -3.00 -10.24 -5.40
C VAL A 45 -3.40 -9.66 -6.76
N ARG A 46 -2.46 -9.61 -7.72
CA ARG A 46 -2.75 -9.15 -9.08
C ARG A 46 -3.73 -10.09 -9.78
N ARG A 47 -3.47 -11.40 -9.74
CA ARG A 47 -4.34 -12.41 -10.33
C ARG A 47 -5.75 -12.35 -9.76
N CYS A 48 -5.85 -12.30 -8.44
CA CYS A 48 -7.12 -12.15 -7.72
C CYS A 48 -7.87 -10.88 -8.14
N GLY A 49 -7.17 -9.74 -8.33
CA GLY A 49 -7.78 -8.50 -8.81
C GLY A 49 -8.32 -8.62 -10.24
N ILE A 50 -7.57 -9.26 -11.14
CA ILE A 50 -7.99 -9.53 -12.53
C ILE A 50 -9.22 -10.45 -12.54
N ASP A 51 -9.16 -11.58 -11.81
CA ASP A 51 -10.25 -12.57 -11.74
C ASP A 51 -11.55 -11.96 -11.20
N LYS A 52 -11.44 -10.97 -10.30
CA LYS A 52 -12.57 -10.26 -9.70
C LYS A 52 -12.94 -8.96 -10.42
N ASN A 53 -12.21 -8.58 -11.47
CA ASN A 53 -12.36 -7.31 -12.17
C ASN A 53 -12.32 -6.08 -11.23
N VAL A 54 -11.36 -6.04 -10.31
CA VAL A 54 -11.11 -4.90 -9.40
C VAL A 54 -9.70 -4.33 -9.60
N ALA A 55 -9.55 -3.01 -9.54
CA ALA A 55 -8.26 -2.39 -9.81
C ALA A 55 -7.30 -2.52 -8.62
N ALA A 56 -7.82 -2.48 -7.39
CA ALA A 56 -7.05 -2.59 -6.16
C ALA A 56 -7.82 -3.29 -5.03
N CYS A 57 -7.10 -3.80 -4.02
CA CYS A 57 -7.71 -4.45 -2.86
C CYS A 57 -8.70 -3.56 -2.10
N CYS A 58 -8.49 -2.24 -2.06
CA CYS A 58 -9.41 -1.30 -1.40
C CYS A 58 -10.79 -1.21 -2.08
N GLU A 59 -10.88 -1.59 -3.35
CA GLU A 59 -12.15 -1.64 -4.12
C GLU A 59 -12.86 -3.00 -3.99
N CYS A 60 -12.23 -3.98 -3.30
CA CYS A 60 -12.76 -5.33 -3.19
C CYS A 60 -13.82 -5.44 -2.08
N ALA A 61 -14.89 -6.19 -2.35
CA ALA A 61 -16.05 -6.30 -1.47
C ALA A 61 -15.79 -7.01 -0.12
N PRO A 62 -15.13 -8.20 -0.06
CA PRO A 62 -14.99 -8.94 1.19
C PRO A 62 -14.25 -8.14 2.26
N ALA A 63 -14.88 -8.00 3.43
CA ALA A 63 -14.19 -7.66 4.66
C ALA A 63 -13.22 -8.79 5.03
N ASP A 64 -12.12 -8.45 5.71
CA ASP A 64 -11.19 -9.42 6.29
C ASP A 64 -10.48 -10.37 5.30
N CYS A 65 -10.28 -9.95 4.05
CA CYS A 65 -9.48 -10.71 3.11
C CYS A 65 -8.09 -11.05 3.71
N ARG A 66 -7.65 -12.30 3.52
CA ARG A 66 -6.33 -12.80 3.92
C ARG A 66 -5.55 -13.42 2.75
N LYS A 67 -5.90 -13.09 1.50
CA LYS A 67 -5.18 -13.59 0.31
C LYS A 67 -3.85 -12.88 0.09
N GLY A 68 -2.84 -13.60 -0.38
CA GLY A 68 -1.52 -13.07 -0.69
C GLY A 68 -0.91 -12.28 0.47
N LEU A 69 -0.47 -11.05 0.18
CA LEU A 69 0.20 -10.19 1.16
C LEU A 69 -0.66 -9.90 2.41
N PHE A 70 -1.99 -10.01 2.30
CA PHE A 70 -2.90 -9.77 3.41
C PHE A 70 -2.93 -10.93 4.41
N ALA A 71 -2.34 -12.10 4.14
CA ALA A 71 -2.23 -13.15 5.14
C ALA A 71 -1.37 -12.68 6.32
N GLU A 72 -0.16 -12.22 6.01
CA GLU A 72 0.90 -11.99 7.01
C GLU A 72 1.12 -10.51 7.35
N LYS A 73 0.70 -9.57 6.48
CA LYS A 73 1.11 -8.16 6.62
C LYS A 73 -0.06 -7.25 6.95
N ILE A 74 0.03 -6.57 8.09
CA ILE A 74 -0.98 -5.60 8.53
C ILE A 74 -0.93 -4.29 7.76
N LYS A 75 0.27 -3.80 7.42
CA LYS A 75 0.48 -2.57 6.65
C LYS A 75 -0.39 -2.46 5.38
N PRO A 76 -0.33 -3.40 4.42
CA PRO A 76 -1.19 -3.35 3.24
C PRO A 76 -2.69 -3.51 3.55
N ARG A 77 -3.06 -4.24 4.61
CA ARG A 77 -4.45 -4.35 5.07
C ARG A 77 -4.96 -3.00 5.56
N ALA A 78 -4.24 -2.34 6.46
CA ALA A 78 -4.63 -1.06 7.05
C ALA A 78 -4.73 0.04 6.00
N PHE A 79 -3.80 0.13 5.06
CA PHE A 79 -3.85 1.13 3.99
C PHE A 79 -5.04 0.88 3.05
N SER A 80 -5.34 -0.39 2.74
CA SER A 80 -6.50 -0.74 1.90
C SER A 80 -7.82 -0.45 2.62
N GLU A 81 -7.90 -0.78 3.90
CA GLU A 81 -9.07 -0.55 4.73
C GLU A 81 -9.31 0.96 4.95
N PHE A 82 -8.24 1.73 5.21
CA PHE A 82 -8.32 3.18 5.26
C PHE A 82 -8.88 3.75 3.96
N ALA A 83 -8.30 3.36 2.81
CA ALA A 83 -8.77 3.84 1.52
C ALA A 83 -10.22 3.43 1.22
N LYS A 84 -10.67 2.27 1.70
CA LYS A 84 -12.06 1.82 1.59
C LYS A 84 -13.01 2.68 2.44
N ARG A 85 -12.60 3.07 3.65
CA ARG A 85 -13.41 3.87 4.59
C ARG A 85 -13.44 5.36 4.26
N TYR A 86 -12.31 5.92 3.84
CA TYR A 86 -12.09 7.37 3.74
C TYR A 86 -11.73 7.85 2.32
N GLY A 87 -11.47 6.94 1.40
CA GLY A 87 -11.04 7.26 0.04
C GLY A 87 -9.52 7.29 -0.13
N VAL A 88 -9.07 7.08 -1.37
CA VAL A 88 -7.64 7.08 -1.71
C VAL A 88 -7.03 8.48 -1.58
N GLU A 89 -7.74 9.55 -1.94
CA GLU A 89 -7.21 10.91 -1.83
C GLU A 89 -6.94 11.30 -0.38
N GLU A 90 -7.86 11.01 0.55
CA GLU A 90 -7.67 11.24 1.98
C GLU A 90 -6.46 10.46 2.52
N LEU A 91 -6.27 9.20 2.06
CA LEU A 91 -5.09 8.43 2.41
C LEU A 91 -3.81 9.12 1.94
N LEU A 92 -3.77 9.60 0.69
CA LEU A 92 -2.60 10.29 0.15
C LEU A 92 -2.31 11.60 0.89
N ASP A 93 -3.35 12.36 1.26
CA ASP A 93 -3.21 13.59 2.04
C ASP A 93 -2.62 13.32 3.44
N CYS A 94 -3.12 12.27 4.10
CA CYS A 94 -2.59 11.82 5.38
C CYS A 94 -1.12 11.37 5.27
N LEU A 95 -0.79 10.55 4.27
CA LEU A 95 0.57 10.07 4.06
C LEU A 95 1.55 11.20 3.72
N GLU A 96 1.15 12.16 2.91
CA GLU A 96 1.97 13.34 2.59
C GLU A 96 2.22 14.21 3.81
N ARG A 97 1.17 14.46 4.61
CA ARG A 97 1.28 15.19 5.88
C ARG A 97 2.21 14.47 6.86
N ASN A 98 2.06 13.15 6.97
CA ASN A 98 2.88 12.33 7.85
C ASN A 98 4.35 12.33 7.43
N GLU A 99 4.64 12.19 6.13
CA GLU A 99 6.01 12.26 5.60
C GLU A 99 6.66 13.62 5.91
N LYS A 100 5.93 14.72 5.72
CA LYS A 100 6.38 16.08 6.09
C LYS A 100 6.65 16.24 7.60
N ALA A 101 5.95 15.46 8.43
CA ALA A 101 6.16 15.40 9.88
C ALA A 101 7.29 14.45 10.31
N GLY A 102 8.01 13.84 9.35
CA GLY A 102 9.15 12.96 9.63
C GLY A 102 8.79 11.49 9.84
N ILE A 103 7.55 11.08 9.54
CA ILE A 103 7.17 9.66 9.55
C ILE A 103 7.74 8.97 8.31
N VAL A 104 8.49 7.90 8.55
CA VAL A 104 9.31 7.23 7.55
C VAL A 104 8.68 5.90 7.13
N TYR A 105 8.48 5.71 5.83
CA TYR A 105 7.92 4.47 5.28
C TYR A 105 8.93 3.31 5.20
N HIS A 106 10.21 3.63 5.00
CA HIS A 106 11.35 2.70 4.97
C HIS A 106 12.53 3.31 5.76
N ARG A 107 12.78 2.79 6.96
CA ARG A 107 13.83 3.21 7.88
C ARG A 107 15.01 2.23 7.85
N GLU A 108 14.72 0.94 7.98
CA GLU A 108 15.70 -0.15 7.93
C GLU A 108 15.24 -1.20 6.92
N GLY A 109 15.88 -1.20 5.74
CA GLY A 109 15.38 -1.97 4.61
C GLY A 109 13.94 -1.57 4.25
N ILE A 110 13.05 -2.55 4.12
CA ILE A 110 11.64 -2.32 3.76
C ILE A 110 10.72 -1.97 4.95
N MET A 111 11.27 -1.94 6.17
CA MET A 111 10.54 -1.69 7.41
C MET A 111 10.62 -0.21 7.78
N GLY A 112 9.51 0.38 8.24
CA GLY A 112 9.46 1.75 8.71
C GLY A 112 8.42 1.95 9.80
N ASP A 113 8.01 3.19 10.02
CA ASP A 113 7.17 3.57 11.16
C ASP A 113 5.76 2.97 11.09
N TYR A 114 5.31 2.57 9.89
CA TYR A 114 4.01 1.90 9.67
C TYR A 114 4.05 0.37 9.86
N ASP A 115 5.19 -0.21 10.22
CA ASP A 115 5.35 -1.66 10.41
C ASP A 115 5.37 -2.10 11.89
N ASP A 116 5.36 -1.15 12.82
CA ASP A 116 5.45 -1.37 14.28
C ASP A 116 4.05 -1.36 14.93
N PHE A 117 3.14 -2.17 14.38
CA PHE A 117 1.75 -2.27 14.82
C PHE A 117 1.24 -3.72 14.69
N ASP A 118 0.49 -4.17 15.69
CA ASP A 118 -0.20 -5.46 15.67
C ASP A 118 -1.73 -5.32 15.56
N ASP A 119 -2.26 -4.13 15.81
CA ASP A 119 -3.69 -3.80 15.69
C ASP A 119 -4.00 -2.97 14.43
N LEU A 120 -5.09 -3.33 13.76
CA LEU A 120 -5.47 -2.71 12.49
C LEU A 120 -5.99 -1.29 12.69
N GLU A 121 -6.78 -1.05 13.74
CA GLU A 121 -7.38 0.25 14.02
C GLU A 121 -6.35 1.23 14.56
N GLU A 122 -5.38 0.77 15.36
CA GLU A 122 -4.23 1.58 15.77
C GLU A 122 -3.44 2.07 14.56
N LEU A 123 -3.14 1.19 13.61
CA LEU A 123 -2.43 1.59 12.39
C LEU A 123 -3.29 2.52 11.52
N ILE A 124 -4.60 2.31 11.41
CA ILE A 124 -5.51 3.23 10.71
C ILE A 124 -5.53 4.61 11.38
N SER A 125 -5.56 4.66 12.72
CA SER A 125 -5.49 5.90 13.49
C SER A 125 -4.15 6.60 13.30
N PHE A 126 -3.04 5.85 13.30
CA PHE A 126 -1.70 6.36 13.04
C PHE A 126 -1.59 6.94 11.63
N ILE A 127 -2.12 6.26 10.61
CA ILE A 127 -2.20 6.81 9.24
C ILE A 127 -2.96 8.15 9.27
N LYS A 128 -4.13 8.19 9.91
CA LYS A 128 -5.00 9.38 9.95
C LYS A 128 -4.37 10.57 10.64
N THR A 129 -3.61 10.34 11.71
CA THR A 129 -3.17 11.41 12.63
C THR A 129 -1.67 11.68 12.58
N GLY A 130 -0.86 10.69 12.18
CA GLY A 130 0.58 10.71 12.32
C GLY A 130 1.05 10.66 13.77
N ARG A 131 0.25 10.11 14.69
CA ARG A 131 0.56 10.02 16.12
C ARG A 131 0.32 8.60 16.61
N LYS A 132 1.31 8.02 17.30
CA LYS A 132 1.18 6.75 18.02
C LYS A 132 0.43 6.98 19.32
#